data_AF-F0IF90-F1
#
_entry.id   AF-F0IF90-F1
#
_cell.length_a   1.000
_cell.length_b   1.000
_cell.length_c   1.000
_cell.angle_alpha   90.00
_cell.angle_beta   90.00
_cell.angle_gamma   90.00
#
_symmetry.space_group_name_H-M   'P 1'
#
loop_
_entity.id
_entity.type
_entity.pdbx_description
1 polymer ?
#
loop_
_entity_poly.entity_id
_entity_poly.type
_entity_poly.pdbx_seq_one_letter_code
_entity_poly.pdbx_strand_id
1 'polypeptide(L)'
;MQKTENYKAIRLIFFINILYVTISYIYVLTTQEYNGDFLNVPTRLNTTILSIIFILCLIPYWIQWKIYKYFKNKRNILKKVYINTKLIEPFVIIILLSHIFIIIVFGVNRVGAPPYQASPFIKLFIQILLRFDIVLWGGFLILFLPKEKLKTSLLIAFLMALIGMLKGSFGVINTIALLFIIKYYSIIISFIKKRIPIAIIMAFLFPALVEFAYTQRDLIRNVQYEEEKLDPGRLITGKLVGRLSSFSNAAFLIDDAPKYILLAQYFDPDFYQKSMLIAINTAYAKDDRYTPERHLKPNTPIGTSFMLGTTGILIFSLYKSPLVLVNNMITIFIISLLIYLIFRRVNFDYNTELSYLLLLYPTLSGVSSEYFFVLITVIMFFITLLFFNTLNKLYTR
;
A
#
# COMPACT_ATOMS: atom_id res chain seq x y z
N MET A 1 -30.95 2.40 -4.04
CA MET A 1 -29.93 3.44 -4.32
C MET A 1 -29.04 2.98 -5.46
N GLN A 2 -29.04 3.70 -6.58
CA GLN A 2 -28.25 3.34 -7.77
C GLN A 2 -26.76 3.42 -7.41
N LYS A 3 -26.03 2.30 -7.53
CA LYS A 3 -24.61 2.25 -7.17
C LYS A 3 -23.82 3.11 -8.14
N THR A 4 -23.20 4.18 -7.64
CA THR A 4 -22.32 5.08 -8.43
C THR A 4 -21.16 4.30 -9.07
N GLU A 5 -20.58 4.82 -10.15
CA GLU A 5 -19.44 4.17 -10.83
C GLU A 5 -18.29 3.88 -9.86
N ASN A 6 -17.96 4.85 -9.02
CA ASN A 6 -16.91 4.79 -8.01
C ASN A 6 -17.13 3.63 -7.02
N TYR A 7 -18.38 3.38 -6.62
CA TYR A 7 -18.73 2.25 -5.76
C TYR A 7 -18.46 0.90 -6.43
N LYS A 8 -18.80 0.79 -7.72
CA LYS A 8 -18.53 -0.44 -8.49
C LYS A 8 -17.03 -0.67 -8.66
N ALA A 9 -16.24 0.41 -8.81
CA ALA A 9 -14.79 0.33 -8.87
C ALA A 9 -14.16 -0.18 -7.56
N ILE A 10 -14.54 0.38 -6.41
CA ILE A 10 -14.03 -0.11 -5.11
C ILE A 10 -14.46 -1.56 -4.87
N ARG A 11 -15.68 -1.93 -5.27
CA ARG A 11 -16.14 -3.32 -5.20
C ARG A 11 -15.26 -4.26 -6.04
N LEU A 12 -14.86 -3.84 -7.24
CA LEU A 12 -13.93 -4.60 -8.08
C LEU A 12 -12.57 -4.74 -7.39
N ILE A 13 -12.01 -3.65 -6.86
CA ILE A 13 -10.71 -3.66 -6.17
C ILE A 13 -10.76 -4.57 -4.93
N PHE A 14 -11.84 -4.53 -4.15
CA PHE A 14 -12.08 -5.46 -3.05
C PHE A 14 -12.01 -6.93 -3.51
N PHE A 15 -12.68 -7.28 -4.61
CA PHE A 15 -12.64 -8.64 -5.15
C PHE A 15 -11.27 -9.02 -5.73
N ILE A 16 -10.53 -8.07 -6.32
CA ILE A 16 -9.15 -8.31 -6.77
C ILE A 16 -8.25 -8.72 -5.59
N ASN A 17 -8.36 -8.06 -4.44
CA ASN A 17 -7.58 -8.43 -3.26
C ASN A 17 -7.97 -9.81 -2.72
N ILE A 18 -9.27 -10.14 -2.68
CA ILE A 18 -9.74 -11.50 -2.35
C ILE A 18 -9.17 -12.53 -3.33
N LEU A 19 -9.16 -12.20 -4.62
CA LEU A 19 -8.65 -13.08 -5.66
C LEU A 19 -7.16 -13.36 -5.47
N TYR A 20 -6.34 -12.38 -5.11
CA TYR A 20 -4.91 -12.62 -4.81
C TYR A 20 -4.71 -13.57 -3.63
N VAL A 21 -5.47 -13.40 -2.54
CA VAL A 21 -5.43 -14.32 -1.39
C VAL A 21 -5.86 -15.73 -1.82
N THR A 22 -6.90 -15.83 -2.64
CA THR A 22 -7.43 -17.11 -3.14
C THR A 22 -6.45 -17.83 -4.06
N ILE A 23 -5.82 -17.11 -4.99
CA ILE A 23 -4.81 -17.69 -5.88
C ILE A 23 -3.58 -18.15 -5.08
N SER A 24 -3.11 -17.39 -4.09
CA SER A 24 -2.02 -17.86 -3.22
C SER A 24 -2.40 -19.10 -2.43
N TYR A 25 -3.64 -19.18 -1.92
CA TYR A 25 -4.12 -20.37 -1.24
C TYR A 25 -4.15 -21.60 -2.16
N ILE A 26 -4.71 -21.46 -3.36
CA ILE A 26 -4.74 -22.53 -4.37
C ILE A 26 -3.31 -22.94 -4.75
N TYR A 27 -2.41 -21.97 -4.95
CA TYR A 27 -1.00 -22.24 -5.25
C TYR A 27 -0.40 -23.17 -4.20
N VAL A 28 -0.46 -22.80 -2.92
CA VAL A 28 0.10 -23.61 -1.83
C VAL A 28 -0.49 -25.01 -1.76
N LEU A 29 -1.81 -25.16 -1.97
CA LEU A 29 -2.44 -26.48 -2.01
C LEU A 29 -1.94 -27.35 -3.17
N THR A 30 -1.69 -26.74 -4.33
CA THR A 30 -1.29 -27.47 -5.54
C THR A 30 0.19 -27.81 -5.59
N THR A 31 1.06 -26.88 -5.17
CA THR A 31 2.51 -27.03 -5.26
C THR A 31 3.13 -27.56 -3.98
N GLN A 32 2.41 -27.50 -2.86
CA GLN A 32 2.95 -27.77 -1.51
C GLN A 32 4.12 -26.83 -1.14
N GLU A 33 4.18 -25.67 -1.79
CA GLU A 33 5.20 -24.63 -1.56
C GLU A 33 4.53 -23.27 -1.34
N TYR A 34 5.10 -22.45 -0.46
CA TYR A 34 4.74 -21.05 -0.30
C TYR A 34 5.09 -20.23 -1.55
N ASN A 35 4.38 -19.11 -1.73
CA ASN A 35 4.66 -18.13 -2.78
C ASN A 35 5.10 -16.78 -2.20
N GLY A 36 5.46 -15.84 -3.07
CA GLY A 36 5.80 -14.47 -2.69
C GLY A 36 7.16 -14.40 -2.02
N ASP A 37 7.18 -13.90 -0.79
CA ASP A 37 8.42 -13.74 -0.03
C ASP A 37 9.04 -15.08 0.36
N PHE A 38 8.27 -16.17 0.39
CA PHE A 38 8.71 -17.52 0.73
C PHE A 38 8.62 -18.48 -0.47
N LEU A 39 8.81 -17.96 -1.69
CA LEU A 39 8.85 -18.79 -2.90
C LEU A 39 9.81 -19.98 -2.73
N ASN A 40 9.39 -21.16 -3.19
CA ASN A 40 10.11 -22.45 -3.11
C ASN A 40 10.35 -22.97 -1.68
N VAL A 41 9.67 -22.44 -0.67
CA VAL A 41 9.71 -22.98 0.69
C VAL A 41 8.55 -23.97 0.86
N PRO A 42 8.79 -25.24 1.20
CA PRO A 42 7.72 -26.23 1.35
C PRO A 42 6.84 -25.91 2.57
N THR A 43 5.54 -26.21 2.48
CA THR A 43 4.62 -26.12 3.62
C THR A 43 4.55 -27.45 4.37
N ARG A 44 4.52 -27.37 5.71
CA ARG A 44 4.27 -28.53 6.59
C ARG A 44 2.86 -28.53 7.18
N LEU A 45 2.05 -27.52 6.83
CA LEU A 45 0.70 -27.35 7.34
C LEU A 45 -0.28 -28.22 6.55
N ASN A 46 -1.24 -28.82 7.27
CA ASN A 46 -2.32 -29.55 6.61
C ASN A 46 -3.35 -28.59 5.98
N THR A 47 -4.16 -29.11 5.07
CA THR A 47 -5.20 -28.36 4.35
C THR A 47 -6.20 -27.66 5.29
N THR A 48 -6.52 -28.26 6.42
CA THR A 48 -7.46 -27.69 7.40
C THR A 48 -6.90 -26.40 8.00
N ILE A 49 -5.65 -26.41 8.45
CA ILE A 49 -4.98 -25.23 9.01
C ILE A 49 -4.83 -24.16 7.91
N LEU A 50 -4.41 -24.54 6.70
CA LEU A 50 -4.32 -23.63 5.57
C LEU A 50 -5.67 -22.97 5.25
N SER A 51 -6.77 -23.71 5.33
CA SER A 51 -8.13 -23.19 5.12
C SER A 51 -8.54 -22.16 6.17
N ILE A 52 -8.19 -22.40 7.44
CA ILE A 52 -8.45 -21.45 8.53
C ILE A 52 -7.67 -20.15 8.29
N ILE A 53 -6.39 -20.26 7.96
CA ILE A 53 -5.52 -19.10 7.69
C ILE A 53 -6.03 -18.31 6.48
N PHE A 54 -6.49 -19.01 5.43
CA PHE A 54 -7.10 -18.40 4.27
C PHE A 54 -8.29 -17.51 4.67
N ILE A 55 -9.21 -18.03 5.49
CA ILE A 55 -10.35 -17.23 5.99
C ILE A 55 -9.86 -16.03 6.80
N LEU A 56 -8.88 -16.21 7.69
CA LEU A 56 -8.32 -15.14 8.50
C LEU A 56 -7.67 -14.03 7.65
N CYS A 57 -7.04 -14.38 6.52
CA CYS A 57 -6.46 -13.42 5.58
C CYS A 57 -7.51 -12.60 4.82
N LEU A 58 -8.75 -13.07 4.70
CA LEU A 58 -9.84 -12.32 4.06
C LEU A 58 -10.46 -11.27 4.99
N ILE A 59 -10.38 -11.47 6.32
CA ILE A 59 -11.04 -10.62 7.32
C ILE A 59 -10.63 -9.13 7.21
N PRO A 60 -9.33 -8.77 7.12
CA PRO A 60 -8.93 -7.36 7.04
C PRO A 60 -9.55 -6.62 5.86
N TYR A 61 -9.54 -7.23 4.67
CA TYR A 61 -10.16 -6.66 3.47
C TYR A 61 -11.68 -6.51 3.62
N TRP A 62 -12.33 -7.46 4.28
CA TRP A 62 -13.76 -7.38 4.56
C TRP A 62 -14.11 -6.27 5.54
N ILE A 63 -13.32 -6.10 6.61
CA ILE A 63 -13.45 -4.97 7.55
C ILE A 63 -13.27 -3.64 6.83
N GLN A 64 -12.22 -3.50 6.01
CA GLN A 64 -11.98 -2.28 5.24
C GLN A 64 -13.14 -1.97 4.27
N TRP A 65 -13.71 -2.99 3.63
CA TRP A 65 -14.91 -2.85 2.80
C TRP A 65 -16.15 -2.41 3.59
N LYS A 66 -16.33 -2.91 4.82
CA LYS A 66 -17.42 -2.48 5.71
C LYS A 66 -17.26 -1.01 6.14
N ILE A 67 -16.04 -0.60 6.50
CA ILE A 67 -15.72 0.81 6.82
C ILE A 67 -16.02 1.70 5.61
N TYR A 68 -15.58 1.30 4.41
CA TYR A 68 -15.89 2.02 3.17
C TYR A 68 -17.40 2.17 2.96
N LYS A 69 -18.18 1.08 3.03
CA LYS A 69 -19.64 1.12 2.86
C LYS A 69 -20.31 2.02 3.89
N TYR A 70 -19.86 1.98 5.14
CA TYR A 70 -20.37 2.83 6.21
C TYR A 70 -20.20 4.32 5.84
N PHE A 71 -18.99 4.73 5.49
CA PHE A 71 -18.72 6.14 5.17
C PHE A 71 -19.30 6.60 3.84
N LYS A 72 -19.45 5.70 2.86
CA LYS A 72 -20.08 6.01 1.58
C LYS A 72 -21.57 6.28 1.71
N ASN A 73 -22.26 5.53 2.57
CA ASN A 73 -23.70 5.66 2.77
C ASN A 73 -24.07 6.76 3.77
N LYS A 74 -23.14 7.12 4.67
CA LYS A 74 -23.40 8.13 5.71
C LYS A 74 -23.49 9.52 5.11
N ARG A 75 -24.62 10.21 5.34
CA ARG A 75 -24.77 11.64 5.00
C ARG A 75 -23.63 12.45 5.59
N ASN A 76 -23.01 13.28 4.76
CA ASN A 76 -21.91 14.12 5.19
C ASN A 76 -22.44 15.43 5.77
N ILE A 77 -22.43 15.52 7.10
CA ILE A 77 -22.81 16.71 7.87
C ILE A 77 -21.61 17.58 8.24
N LEU A 78 -20.39 17.15 7.91
CA LEU A 78 -19.17 17.85 8.31
C LEU A 78 -18.94 19.06 7.39
N LYS A 79 -18.44 20.16 7.97
CA LYS A 79 -18.02 21.34 7.20
C LYS A 79 -16.87 20.95 6.26
N LYS A 80 -17.08 21.21 4.97
CA LYS A 80 -16.13 20.88 3.92
C LYS A 80 -15.12 22.01 3.67
N VAL A 81 -13.89 21.63 3.37
CA VAL A 81 -12.83 22.52 2.89
C VAL A 81 -12.88 22.56 1.37
N TYR A 82 -12.97 23.76 0.80
CA TYR A 82 -13.00 23.97 -0.64
C TYR A 82 -11.60 23.85 -1.25
N ILE A 83 -11.52 23.36 -2.48
CA ILE A 83 -10.28 23.05 -3.17
C ILE A 83 -10.19 23.95 -4.40
N ASN A 84 -9.19 24.83 -4.44
CA ASN A 84 -8.90 25.63 -5.62
C ASN A 84 -7.97 24.85 -6.58
N THR A 85 -8.51 24.39 -7.70
CA THR A 85 -7.77 23.69 -8.76
C THR A 85 -6.54 24.45 -9.25
N LYS A 86 -6.63 25.78 -9.38
CA LYS A 86 -5.53 26.62 -9.87
C LYS A 86 -4.31 26.63 -8.95
N LEU A 87 -4.49 26.40 -7.66
CA LEU A 87 -3.40 26.30 -6.68
C LEU A 87 -2.89 24.87 -6.54
N ILE A 88 -3.81 23.90 -6.52
CA ILE A 88 -3.50 22.49 -6.24
C ILE A 88 -2.72 21.85 -7.40
N GLU A 89 -3.12 22.10 -8.64
CA GLU A 89 -2.48 21.49 -9.82
C GLU A 89 -0.97 21.81 -9.90
N PRO A 90 -0.53 23.08 -9.89
CA PRO A 90 0.90 23.39 -9.90
C PRO A 90 1.62 22.91 -8.63
N PHE A 91 0.97 22.99 -7.46
CA PHE A 91 1.57 22.53 -6.20
C PHE A 91 1.92 21.05 -6.21
N VAL A 92 1.02 20.19 -6.69
CA VAL A 92 1.27 18.74 -6.79
C VAL A 92 2.37 18.44 -7.81
N ILE A 93 2.40 19.15 -8.95
CA ILE A 93 3.48 19.00 -9.93
C ILE A 93 4.84 19.35 -9.29
N ILE A 94 4.91 20.46 -8.56
CA ILE A 94 6.13 20.86 -7.84
C ILE A 94 6.55 19.80 -6.83
N ILE A 95 5.63 19.25 -6.03
CA ILE A 95 5.94 18.17 -5.07
C ILE A 95 6.54 16.95 -5.79
N LEU A 96 5.93 16.51 -6.90
CA LEU A 96 6.40 15.34 -7.64
C LEU A 96 7.79 15.58 -8.24
N LEU A 97 8.02 16.76 -8.82
CA LEU A 97 9.34 17.15 -9.32
C LEU A 97 10.38 17.26 -8.21
N SER A 98 10.03 17.81 -7.05
CA SER A 98 10.91 17.83 -5.88
C SER A 98 11.27 16.42 -5.41
N HIS A 99 10.32 15.48 -5.43
CA HIS A 99 10.59 14.08 -5.12
C HIS A 99 11.57 13.45 -6.12
N ILE A 100 11.38 13.68 -7.42
CA ILE A 100 12.31 13.21 -8.46
C ILE A 100 13.70 13.76 -8.19
N PHE A 101 13.82 15.06 -7.93
CA PHE A 101 15.08 15.73 -7.64
C PHE A 101 15.82 15.09 -6.45
N ILE A 102 15.16 14.91 -5.30
CA ILE A 102 15.83 14.35 -4.12
C ILE A 102 16.25 12.89 -4.31
N ILE A 103 15.53 12.10 -5.13
CA ILE A 103 15.89 10.71 -5.42
C ILE A 103 17.10 10.63 -6.35
N ILE A 104 17.16 11.51 -7.35
CA ILE A 104 18.29 11.57 -8.29
C ILE A 104 19.56 12.04 -7.55
N VAL A 105 19.46 13.12 -6.78
CA VAL A 105 20.63 13.78 -6.16
C VAL A 105 21.09 13.05 -4.90
N PHE A 106 20.18 12.63 -4.02
CA PHE A 106 20.53 12.08 -2.70
C PHE A 106 20.20 10.60 -2.53
N GLY A 107 19.56 9.95 -3.53
CA GLY A 107 19.18 8.54 -3.43
C GLY A 107 18.08 8.25 -2.39
N VAL A 108 17.24 9.25 -2.05
CA VAL A 108 16.22 9.12 -0.99
C VAL A 108 15.26 7.96 -1.27
N ASN A 109 15.08 7.08 -0.28
CA ASN A 109 14.12 5.97 -0.30
C ASN A 109 14.26 5.01 -1.50
N ARG A 110 15.48 4.83 -2.03
CA ARG A 110 15.77 3.72 -2.95
C ARG A 110 15.74 2.40 -2.19
N VAL A 111 14.95 1.45 -2.66
CA VAL A 111 14.78 0.18 -1.95
C VAL A 111 16.09 -0.60 -1.97
N GLY A 112 16.55 -1.04 -0.80
CA GLY A 112 17.81 -1.77 -0.64
C GLY A 112 19.07 -0.88 -0.64
N ALA A 113 18.93 0.44 -0.78
CA ALA A 113 20.04 1.37 -0.67
C ALA A 113 20.29 1.76 0.80
N PRO A 114 21.54 2.13 1.16
CA PRO A 114 21.83 2.66 2.49
C PRO A 114 21.08 3.99 2.74
N PRO A 115 20.96 4.42 4.01
CA PRO A 115 20.38 5.72 4.34
C PRO A 115 21.04 6.86 3.56
N TYR A 116 20.22 7.77 3.03
CA TYR A 116 20.71 8.90 2.25
C TYR A 116 21.61 9.82 3.09
N GLN A 117 22.66 10.34 2.46
CA GLN A 117 23.59 11.28 3.09
C GLN A 117 23.39 12.68 2.51
N ALA A 118 23.25 13.67 3.41
CA ALA A 118 23.09 15.08 3.07
C ALA A 118 23.45 15.94 4.29
N SER A 119 23.67 17.25 4.08
CA SER A 119 23.88 18.19 5.17
C SER A 119 22.64 18.27 6.10
N PRO A 120 22.78 18.67 7.38
CA PRO A 120 21.66 18.69 8.33
C PRO A 120 20.44 19.48 7.84
N PHE A 121 20.67 20.64 7.21
CA PHE A 121 19.60 21.46 6.63
C PHE A 121 18.87 20.75 5.49
N ILE A 122 19.61 20.08 4.59
CA ILE A 122 19.02 19.32 3.48
C ILE A 122 18.26 18.10 4.02
N LYS A 123 18.77 17.42 5.06
CA LYS A 123 18.06 16.32 5.71
C LYS A 123 16.72 16.76 6.27
N LEU A 124 16.67 17.93 6.93
CA LEU A 124 15.42 18.51 7.43
C LEU A 124 14.44 18.81 6.28
N PHE A 125 14.92 19.44 5.20
CA PHE A 125 14.10 19.69 4.02
C PHE A 125 13.52 18.40 3.43
N ILE A 126 14.35 17.36 3.24
CA ILE A 126 13.91 16.05 2.75
C ILE A 126 12.84 15.46 3.68
N GLN A 127 13.05 15.49 5.01
CA GLN A 127 12.09 14.96 5.97
C GLN A 127 10.73 15.66 5.89
N ILE A 128 10.72 16.99 5.71
CA ILE A 128 9.48 17.76 5.49
C ILE A 128 8.83 17.35 4.17
N LEU A 129 9.61 17.30 3.08
CA LEU A 129 9.11 16.94 1.76
C LEU A 129 8.48 15.54 1.74
N LEU A 130 9.05 14.57 2.47
CA LEU A 130 8.52 13.21 2.59
C LEU A 130 7.16 13.14 3.30
N ARG A 131 6.70 14.20 3.98
CA ARG A 131 5.33 14.28 4.52
C ARG A 131 4.30 14.65 3.45
N PHE A 132 4.75 15.15 2.30
CA PHE A 132 3.93 15.34 1.11
C PHE A 132 3.95 14.08 0.26
N ASP A 133 3.25 13.05 0.73
CA ASP A 133 3.27 11.74 0.10
C ASP A 133 2.79 11.77 -1.37
N ILE A 134 3.56 11.11 -2.22
CA ILE A 134 3.36 11.10 -3.68
C ILE A 134 2.10 10.35 -4.09
N VAL A 135 1.72 9.30 -3.35
CA VAL A 135 0.54 8.49 -3.63
C VAL A 135 -0.71 9.27 -3.27
N LEU A 136 -0.69 9.92 -2.11
CA LEU A 136 -1.74 10.79 -1.63
C LEU A 136 -1.97 11.99 -2.56
N TRP A 137 -0.95 12.82 -2.79
CA TRP A 137 -1.10 14.05 -3.58
C TRP A 137 -1.32 13.78 -5.06
N GLY A 138 -0.56 12.84 -5.65
CA GLY A 138 -0.74 12.45 -7.05
C GLY A 138 -2.08 11.75 -7.28
N GLY A 139 -2.46 10.83 -6.39
CA GLY A 139 -3.75 10.13 -6.46
C GLY A 139 -4.94 11.05 -6.25
N PHE A 140 -4.82 12.00 -5.30
CA PHE A 140 -5.81 13.05 -5.12
C PHE A 140 -6.00 13.88 -6.38
N LEU A 141 -4.91 14.40 -6.99
CA LEU A 141 -5.02 15.23 -8.19
C LEU A 141 -5.60 14.44 -9.37
N ILE A 142 -5.17 13.19 -9.59
CA ILE A 142 -5.72 12.33 -10.65
C ILE A 142 -7.24 12.21 -10.49
N LEU A 143 -7.73 11.90 -9.30
CA LEU A 143 -9.16 11.73 -9.05
C LEU A 143 -9.94 13.05 -9.03
N PHE A 144 -9.30 14.14 -8.63
CA PHE A 144 -9.92 15.46 -8.52
C PHE A 144 -10.09 16.14 -9.88
N LEU A 145 -9.15 15.93 -10.81
CA LEU A 145 -9.25 16.50 -12.15
C LEU A 145 -10.45 15.92 -12.91
N PRO A 146 -11.15 16.73 -13.72
CA PRO A 146 -12.24 16.25 -14.55
C PRO A 146 -11.71 15.29 -15.64
N LYS A 147 -12.58 14.44 -16.22
CA LYS A 147 -12.16 13.38 -17.17
C LYS A 147 -11.56 13.97 -18.47
N GLU A 148 -11.95 15.18 -18.83
CA GLU A 148 -11.48 15.95 -19.99
C GLU A 148 -10.01 16.36 -19.84
N LYS A 149 -9.52 16.54 -18.60
CA LYS A 149 -8.10 16.79 -18.30
C LYS A 149 -7.29 15.48 -18.23
N LEU A 150 -7.51 14.59 -19.19
CA LEU A 150 -6.81 13.31 -19.28
C LEU A 150 -5.29 13.51 -19.45
N LYS A 151 -4.86 14.47 -20.29
CA LYS A 151 -3.44 14.77 -20.52
C LYS A 151 -2.71 15.10 -19.22
N THR A 152 -3.28 15.97 -18.38
CA THR A 152 -2.72 16.29 -17.06
C THR A 152 -2.73 15.06 -16.15
N SER A 153 -3.82 14.28 -16.14
CA SER A 153 -3.89 13.04 -15.33
C SER A 153 -2.78 12.04 -15.73
N LEU A 154 -2.50 11.91 -17.03
CA LEU A 154 -1.42 11.07 -17.56
C LEU A 154 -0.03 11.63 -17.22
N LEU A 155 0.16 12.95 -17.25
CA LEU A 155 1.40 13.58 -16.80
C LEU A 155 1.68 13.26 -15.32
N ILE A 156 0.68 13.41 -14.45
CA ILE A 156 0.82 13.08 -13.03
C ILE A 156 1.12 11.59 -12.85
N ALA A 157 0.43 10.71 -13.56
CA ALA A 157 0.70 9.28 -13.55
C ALA A 157 2.13 8.96 -14.01
N PHE A 158 2.62 9.61 -15.07
CA PHE A 158 3.97 9.47 -15.56
C PHE A 158 5.01 9.90 -14.50
N LEU A 159 4.83 11.07 -13.88
CA LEU A 159 5.72 11.55 -12.82
C LEU A 159 5.73 10.59 -11.61
N MET A 160 4.57 10.08 -11.20
CA MET A 160 4.46 9.07 -10.14
C MET A 160 5.17 7.76 -10.54
N ALA A 161 4.98 7.29 -11.77
CA ALA A 161 5.62 6.07 -12.27
C ALA A 161 7.15 6.23 -12.32
N LEU A 162 7.64 7.38 -12.77
CA LEU A 162 9.06 7.71 -12.78
C LEU A 162 9.64 7.67 -11.35
N ILE A 163 8.93 8.24 -10.36
CA ILE A 163 9.34 8.13 -8.95
C ILE A 163 9.37 6.67 -8.48
N GLY A 164 8.37 5.87 -8.85
CA GLY A 164 8.32 4.44 -8.54
C GLY A 164 9.53 3.67 -9.11
N MET A 165 9.86 3.93 -10.38
CA MET A 165 11.01 3.34 -11.06
C MET A 165 12.33 3.78 -10.42
N LEU A 166 12.52 5.08 -10.17
CA LEU A 166 13.75 5.61 -9.54
C LEU A 166 13.98 5.05 -8.12
N LYS A 167 12.90 4.72 -7.39
CA LYS A 167 12.99 4.05 -6.08
C LYS A 167 13.17 2.53 -6.18
N GLY A 168 12.98 1.94 -7.36
CA GLY A 168 12.93 0.48 -7.55
C GLY A 168 11.70 -0.16 -6.90
N SER A 169 10.54 0.51 -6.87
CA SER A 169 9.30 0.03 -6.25
C SER A 169 8.12 -0.01 -7.23
N PHE A 170 7.56 -1.21 -7.43
CA PHE A 170 6.36 -1.42 -8.25
C PHE A 170 5.05 -1.04 -7.57
N GLY A 171 5.06 -0.78 -6.26
CA GLY A 171 3.86 -0.42 -5.52
C GLY A 171 3.18 0.84 -6.07
N VAL A 172 3.96 1.83 -6.50
CA VAL A 172 3.41 3.08 -7.07
C VAL A 172 2.70 2.82 -8.40
N ILE A 173 3.24 1.94 -9.24
CA ILE A 173 2.64 1.56 -10.54
C ILE A 173 1.30 0.86 -10.31
N ASN A 174 1.24 -0.09 -9.37
CA ASN A 174 -0.01 -0.73 -8.97
C ASN A 174 -1.05 0.30 -8.50
N THR A 175 -0.65 1.26 -7.67
CA THR A 175 -1.57 2.30 -7.19
C THR A 175 -2.09 3.20 -8.31
N ILE A 176 -1.25 3.56 -9.29
CA ILE A 176 -1.70 4.28 -10.49
C ILE A 176 -2.78 3.48 -11.22
N ALA A 177 -2.56 2.18 -11.46
CA ALA A 177 -3.55 1.34 -12.12
C ALA A 177 -4.90 1.35 -11.37
N LEU A 178 -4.89 1.22 -10.04
CA LEU A 178 -6.09 1.27 -9.21
C LEU A 178 -6.79 2.65 -9.27
N LEU A 179 -6.05 3.76 -9.30
CA LEU A 179 -6.61 5.10 -9.45
C LEU A 179 -7.36 5.26 -10.78
N PHE A 180 -6.80 4.75 -11.89
CA PHE A 180 -7.46 4.79 -13.19
C PHE A 180 -8.68 3.86 -13.24
N ILE A 181 -8.63 2.69 -12.58
CA ILE A 181 -9.81 1.83 -12.39
C ILE A 181 -10.93 2.58 -11.66
N ILE A 182 -10.61 3.35 -10.62
CA ILE A 182 -11.60 4.15 -9.89
C ILE A 182 -12.20 5.25 -10.78
N LYS A 183 -11.35 6.04 -11.45
CA LYS A 183 -11.79 7.20 -12.24
C LYS A 183 -12.52 6.83 -13.53
N TYR A 184 -12.06 5.79 -14.22
CA TYR A 184 -12.51 5.42 -15.57
C TYR A 184 -13.19 4.05 -15.62
N TYR A 185 -13.77 3.60 -14.50
CA TYR A 185 -14.40 2.28 -14.36
C TYR A 185 -15.31 1.89 -15.52
N SER A 186 -16.27 2.74 -15.88
CA SER A 186 -17.24 2.43 -16.94
C SER A 186 -16.60 2.30 -18.30
N ILE A 187 -15.60 3.14 -18.61
CA ILE A 187 -14.84 3.09 -19.86
C ILE A 187 -14.04 1.78 -19.92
N ILE A 188 -13.31 1.44 -18.86
CA ILE A 188 -12.48 0.22 -18.78
C ILE A 188 -13.34 -1.04 -18.92
N ILE A 189 -14.42 -1.14 -18.15
CA ILE A 189 -15.30 -2.33 -18.19
C ILE A 189 -16.03 -2.42 -19.55
N SER A 190 -16.47 -1.30 -20.12
CA SER A 190 -17.07 -1.28 -21.45
C SER A 190 -16.07 -1.73 -22.52
N PHE A 191 -14.82 -1.28 -22.43
CA PHE A 191 -13.74 -1.71 -23.33
C PHE A 191 -13.49 -3.21 -23.25
N ILE A 192 -13.30 -3.76 -22.03
CA ILE A 192 -13.07 -5.20 -21.82
C ILE A 192 -14.22 -6.03 -22.39
N LYS A 193 -15.47 -5.62 -22.14
CA LYS A 193 -16.66 -6.34 -22.63
C LYS A 193 -16.81 -6.27 -24.15
N LYS A 194 -16.48 -5.15 -24.78
CA LYS A 194 -16.60 -4.97 -26.24
C LYS A 194 -15.41 -5.55 -27.01
N ARG A 195 -14.25 -5.71 -26.38
CA ARG A 195 -12.99 -6.12 -27.01
C ARG A 195 -12.38 -7.33 -26.31
N ILE A 196 -13.20 -8.36 -26.04
CA ILE A 196 -12.77 -9.59 -25.37
C ILE A 196 -11.52 -10.22 -26.01
N PRO A 197 -11.41 -10.36 -27.35
CA PRO A 197 -10.21 -10.94 -27.95
C PRO A 197 -8.93 -10.15 -27.62
N ILE A 198 -9.00 -8.81 -27.64
CA ILE A 198 -7.86 -7.94 -27.29
C ILE A 198 -7.52 -8.08 -25.81
N ALA A 199 -8.54 -8.17 -24.94
CA ALA A 199 -8.33 -8.39 -23.51
C ALA A 199 -7.63 -9.74 -23.23
N ILE A 200 -8.00 -10.78 -23.97
CA ILE A 200 -7.34 -12.09 -23.90
C ILE A 200 -5.88 -11.99 -24.35
N ILE A 201 -5.60 -11.35 -25.48
CA ILE A 201 -4.22 -11.14 -25.95
C ILE A 201 -3.38 -10.39 -24.91
N MET A 202 -3.92 -9.31 -24.33
CA MET A 202 -3.24 -8.59 -23.25
C MET A 202 -2.98 -9.45 -22.01
N ALA A 203 -3.90 -10.37 -21.67
CA ALA A 203 -3.71 -11.29 -20.57
C ALA A 203 -2.57 -12.30 -20.84
N PHE A 204 -2.42 -12.76 -22.08
CA PHE A 204 -1.29 -13.61 -22.49
C PHE A 204 0.05 -12.86 -22.52
N LEU A 205 0.05 -11.56 -22.83
CA LEU A 205 1.25 -10.71 -22.80
C LEU A 205 1.64 -10.25 -21.39
N PHE A 206 0.70 -10.31 -20.44
CA PHE A 206 0.91 -9.88 -19.06
C PHE A 206 2.11 -10.55 -18.36
N PRO A 207 2.33 -11.88 -18.44
CA PRO A 207 3.53 -12.50 -17.87
C PRO A 207 4.83 -11.87 -18.36
N ALA A 208 4.97 -11.64 -19.67
CA ALA A 208 6.18 -11.04 -20.25
C ALA A 208 6.40 -9.60 -19.76
N LEU A 209 5.31 -8.83 -19.57
CA LEU A 209 5.40 -7.49 -18.99
C LEU A 209 5.84 -7.52 -17.52
N VAL A 210 5.35 -8.51 -16.76
CA VAL A 210 5.73 -8.71 -15.36
C VAL A 210 7.20 -9.13 -15.25
N GLU A 211 7.66 -10.00 -16.14
CA GLU A 211 9.06 -10.44 -16.20
C GLU A 211 9.97 -9.25 -16.48
N PHE A 212 9.68 -8.53 -17.56
CA PHE A 212 10.40 -7.33 -17.94
C PHE A 212 10.47 -6.34 -16.78
N ALA A 213 9.35 -6.09 -16.10
CA ALA A 213 9.33 -5.23 -14.93
C ALA A 213 10.30 -5.75 -13.86
N TYR A 214 10.18 -7.00 -13.41
CA TYR A 214 11.09 -7.54 -12.39
C TYR A 214 12.56 -7.44 -12.79
N THR A 215 12.91 -7.77 -14.04
CA THR A 215 14.28 -7.61 -14.55
C THR A 215 14.77 -6.17 -14.43
N GLN A 216 13.97 -5.18 -14.86
CA GLN A 216 14.35 -3.76 -14.74
C GLN A 216 14.52 -3.33 -13.28
N ARG A 217 13.65 -3.79 -12.39
CA ARG A 217 13.78 -3.49 -10.95
C ARG A 217 15.05 -4.09 -10.35
N ASP A 218 15.37 -5.33 -10.71
CA ASP A 218 16.51 -6.03 -10.12
C ASP A 218 17.83 -5.43 -10.63
N LEU A 219 17.87 -4.97 -11.89
CA LEU A 219 18.95 -4.13 -12.44
C LEU A 219 19.13 -2.83 -11.65
N ILE A 220 18.04 -2.10 -11.37
CA ILE A 220 18.08 -0.84 -10.59
C ILE A 220 18.59 -1.05 -9.16
N ARG A 221 18.36 -2.24 -8.60
CA ARG A 221 18.77 -2.61 -7.24
C ARG A 221 20.18 -3.21 -7.17
N ASN A 222 20.90 -3.31 -8.29
CA ASN A 222 22.21 -3.97 -8.38
C ASN A 222 22.21 -5.39 -7.78
N VAL A 223 21.11 -6.12 -7.92
CA VAL A 223 21.03 -7.50 -7.41
C VAL A 223 21.79 -8.40 -8.39
N GLN A 224 23.04 -8.74 -8.03
CA GLN A 224 23.81 -9.78 -8.71
C GLN A 224 23.43 -11.15 -8.13
N TYR A 225 22.34 -11.74 -8.62
CA TYR A 225 22.10 -13.16 -8.44
C TYR A 225 21.74 -13.76 -9.79
N GLU A 226 22.30 -14.94 -10.07
CA GLU A 226 21.75 -15.91 -11.01
C GLU A 226 20.40 -16.38 -10.45
N GLU A 227 19.35 -15.55 -10.50
CA GLU A 227 17.99 -16.04 -10.26
C GLU A 227 17.70 -17.05 -11.39
N GLU A 228 17.38 -18.29 -11.02
CA GLU A 228 16.76 -19.24 -11.94
C GLU A 228 15.62 -18.52 -12.67
N LYS A 229 15.64 -18.52 -14.00
CA LYS A 229 14.54 -17.99 -14.79
C LYS A 229 13.27 -18.75 -14.42
N LEU A 230 12.39 -18.08 -13.68
CA LEU A 230 11.10 -18.64 -13.30
C LEU A 230 10.25 -18.84 -14.57
N ASP A 231 9.62 -20.01 -14.69
CA ASP A 231 8.59 -20.23 -15.69
C ASP A 231 7.48 -19.16 -15.59
N PRO A 232 6.86 -18.70 -16.70
CA PRO A 232 5.83 -17.66 -16.70
C PRO A 232 4.70 -17.89 -15.69
N GLY A 233 4.30 -19.14 -15.47
CA GLY A 233 3.30 -19.50 -14.45
C GLY A 233 3.80 -19.21 -13.04
N ARG A 234 4.99 -19.71 -12.69
CA ARG A 234 5.66 -19.44 -11.40
C ARG A 234 5.99 -17.95 -11.21
N LEU A 235 6.25 -17.21 -12.27
CA LEU A 235 6.45 -15.76 -12.18
C LEU A 235 5.16 -15.04 -11.75
N ILE A 236 4.02 -15.38 -12.35
CA ILE A 236 2.74 -14.76 -12.00
C ILE A 236 2.24 -15.24 -10.64
N THR A 237 2.01 -16.54 -10.48
CA THR A 237 1.36 -17.07 -9.27
C THR A 237 2.33 -17.21 -8.10
N GLY A 238 3.59 -17.51 -8.40
CA GLY A 238 4.67 -17.62 -7.42
C GLY A 238 5.22 -16.25 -6.98
N LYS A 239 5.67 -15.39 -7.90
CA LYS A 239 6.35 -14.13 -7.53
C LYS A 239 5.40 -12.94 -7.39
N LEU A 240 4.56 -12.65 -8.38
CA LEU A 240 3.68 -11.47 -8.39
C LEU A 240 2.52 -11.58 -7.41
N VAL A 241 1.66 -12.59 -7.58
CA VAL A 241 0.46 -12.78 -6.75
C VAL A 241 0.85 -13.01 -5.29
N GLY A 242 1.92 -13.78 -5.06
CA GLY A 242 2.46 -13.98 -3.71
C GLY A 242 2.90 -12.69 -3.02
N ARG A 243 3.33 -11.66 -3.75
CA ARG A 243 3.65 -10.34 -3.20
C ARG A 243 2.45 -9.39 -3.09
N LEU A 244 1.31 -9.78 -3.66
CA LEU A 244 0.03 -9.06 -3.58
C LEU A 244 -0.95 -9.76 -2.63
N SER A 245 -0.47 -10.75 -1.87
CA SER A 245 -1.22 -11.57 -0.94
C SER A 245 -0.42 -11.75 0.33
N SER A 246 -1.09 -11.69 1.48
CA SER A 246 -0.46 -11.96 2.78
C SER A 246 -0.55 -13.43 3.21
N PHE A 247 -1.21 -14.27 2.42
CA PHE A 247 -1.53 -15.65 2.79
C PHE A 247 -0.30 -16.49 3.14
N SER A 248 0.67 -16.58 2.23
CA SER A 248 1.87 -17.41 2.43
C SER A 248 2.70 -16.94 3.61
N ASN A 249 2.80 -15.62 3.82
CA ASN A 249 3.56 -15.06 4.93
C ASN A 249 2.87 -15.34 6.28
N ALA A 250 1.55 -15.21 6.35
CA ALA A 250 0.78 -15.55 7.55
C ALA A 250 0.78 -17.06 7.83
N ALA A 251 0.76 -17.89 6.77
CA ALA A 251 0.86 -19.33 6.90
C ALA A 251 2.24 -19.78 7.41
N PHE A 252 3.31 -19.17 6.88
CA PHE A 252 4.67 -19.45 7.33
C PHE A 252 4.88 -19.13 8.82
N LEU A 253 4.25 -18.08 9.35
CA LEU A 253 4.27 -17.78 10.79
C LEU A 253 3.70 -18.93 11.64
N ILE A 254 2.66 -19.61 11.15
CA ILE A 254 2.01 -20.71 11.87
C ILE A 254 2.77 -22.03 11.67
N ASP A 255 3.38 -22.23 10.49
CA ASP A 255 4.24 -23.38 10.19
C ASP A 255 5.42 -23.46 11.16
N ASP A 256 6.03 -22.32 11.50
CA ASP A 256 7.13 -22.21 12.46
C ASP A 256 6.68 -21.55 13.78
N ALA A 257 5.45 -21.86 14.23
CA ALA A 257 4.85 -21.27 15.42
C ALA A 257 5.72 -21.35 16.69
N PRO A 258 6.39 -22.47 17.03
CA PRO A 258 7.22 -22.53 18.24
C PRO A 258 8.31 -21.45 18.28
N LYS A 259 8.97 -21.22 17.16
CA LYS A 259 9.99 -20.17 17.03
C LYS A 259 9.39 -18.78 17.22
N TYR A 260 8.28 -18.49 16.54
CA TYR A 260 7.68 -17.17 16.58
C TYR A 260 6.96 -16.87 17.90
N ILE A 261 6.46 -17.88 18.61
CA ILE A 261 5.92 -17.74 19.96
C ILE A 261 7.03 -17.32 20.93
N LEU A 262 8.18 -18.02 20.91
CA LEU A 262 9.33 -17.67 21.73
C LEU A 262 9.83 -16.26 21.40
N LEU A 263 9.96 -15.95 20.11
CA LEU A 263 10.37 -14.64 19.65
C LEU A 263 9.40 -13.55 20.12
N ALA A 264 8.09 -13.78 20.02
CA ALA A 264 7.05 -12.84 20.44
C ALA A 264 7.20 -12.42 21.91
N GLN A 265 7.71 -13.32 22.78
CA GLN A 265 7.88 -13.00 24.21
C GLN A 265 8.91 -11.90 24.46
N TYR A 266 9.90 -11.70 23.58
CA TYR A 266 10.93 -10.67 23.73
C TYR A 266 10.48 -9.27 23.33
N PHE A 267 9.33 -9.14 22.65
CA PHE A 267 8.82 -7.83 22.27
C PHE A 267 8.10 -7.15 23.43
N ASP A 268 8.17 -5.83 23.45
CA ASP A 268 7.36 -5.00 24.31
C ASP A 268 5.86 -5.21 24.02
N PRO A 269 4.96 -5.27 25.03
CA PRO A 269 3.52 -5.36 24.78
C PRO A 269 2.95 -4.28 23.86
N ASP A 270 3.54 -3.08 23.87
CA ASP A 270 3.16 -1.95 23.02
C ASP A 270 4.04 -1.83 21.77
N PHE A 271 4.71 -2.90 21.33
CA PHE A 271 5.63 -2.88 20.18
C PHE A 271 4.99 -2.26 18.93
N TYR A 272 3.71 -2.54 18.71
CA TYR A 272 2.99 -2.09 17.52
C TYR A 272 2.80 -0.57 17.54
N GLN A 273 2.35 -0.01 18.66
CA GLN A 273 2.18 1.43 18.88
C GLN A 273 3.53 2.16 18.92
N LYS A 274 4.55 1.58 19.56
CA LYS A 274 5.92 2.14 19.56
C LYS A 274 6.49 2.22 18.14
N SER A 275 6.27 1.18 17.33
CA SER A 275 6.67 1.18 15.92
C SER A 275 5.91 2.23 15.08
N MET A 276 4.68 2.62 15.44
CA MET A 276 3.99 3.73 14.77
C MET A 276 4.75 5.06 14.88
N LEU A 277 5.36 5.32 16.04
CA LEU A 277 6.10 6.56 16.31
C LEU A 277 7.37 6.69 15.45
N ILE A 278 7.87 5.60 14.85
CA ILE A 278 8.96 5.63 13.88
C ILE A 278 8.61 6.53 12.69
N ALA A 279 7.32 6.59 12.29
CA ALA A 279 6.89 7.47 11.21
C ALA A 279 7.03 8.97 11.55
N ILE A 280 7.09 9.33 12.84
CA ILE A 280 7.36 10.70 13.30
C ILE A 280 8.87 10.93 13.38
N ASN A 281 9.59 10.07 14.10
CA ASN A 281 11.02 10.21 14.35
C ASN A 281 11.72 8.84 14.33
N THR A 282 12.73 8.71 13.48
CA THR A 282 13.56 7.50 13.38
C THR A 282 14.40 7.23 14.63
N ALA A 283 14.53 8.18 15.56
CA ALA A 283 15.12 7.94 16.87
C ALA A 283 14.33 6.91 17.69
N TYR A 284 13.03 6.71 17.41
CA TYR A 284 12.24 5.63 17.99
C TYR A 284 12.58 4.25 17.40
N ALA A 285 13.39 4.18 16.33
CA ALA A 285 13.93 2.94 15.78
C ALA A 285 15.28 2.54 16.40
N LYS A 286 15.79 3.27 17.42
CA LYS A 286 17.12 3.02 18.03
C LYS A 286 17.28 1.63 18.64
N ASP A 287 16.19 0.91 18.90
CA ASP A 287 16.24 -0.47 19.33
C ASP A 287 15.61 -1.37 18.25
N ASP A 288 16.46 -1.72 17.30
CA ASP A 288 16.17 -2.43 16.05
C ASP A 288 15.65 -3.88 16.26
N ARG A 289 15.56 -4.32 17.52
CA ARG A 289 15.10 -5.65 17.99
C ARG A 289 13.58 -5.82 18.05
N TYR A 290 12.79 -4.80 17.72
CA TYR A 290 11.36 -4.74 18.07
C TYR A 290 10.35 -4.75 16.90
N THR A 291 10.75 -5.09 15.67
CA THR A 291 9.81 -5.26 14.55
C THR A 291 9.67 -6.73 14.15
N PRO A 292 8.51 -7.37 14.38
CA PRO A 292 8.27 -8.78 14.02
C PRO A 292 8.60 -9.12 12.57
N GLU A 293 8.42 -8.15 11.67
CA GLU A 293 8.68 -8.28 10.25
C GLU A 293 10.14 -8.64 9.98
N ARG A 294 11.10 -8.11 10.74
CA ARG A 294 12.54 -8.36 10.51
C ARG A 294 12.98 -9.79 10.79
N HIS A 295 12.28 -10.47 11.68
CA HIS A 295 12.69 -11.78 12.18
C HIS A 295 12.09 -12.94 11.38
N LEU A 296 11.38 -12.64 10.28
CA LEU A 296 10.85 -13.64 9.38
C LEU A 296 11.93 -14.39 8.61
N LYS A 297 12.99 -13.70 8.17
CA LYS A 297 14.17 -14.31 7.55
C LYS A 297 15.46 -13.87 8.23
N PRO A 298 16.46 -14.76 8.36
CA PRO A 298 17.78 -14.39 8.84
C PRO A 298 18.42 -13.34 7.91
N ASN A 299 19.20 -12.41 8.48
CA ASN A 299 19.97 -11.39 7.75
C ASN A 299 19.14 -10.42 6.88
N THR A 300 17.90 -10.16 7.25
CA THR A 300 17.04 -9.20 6.55
C THR A 300 17.58 -7.76 6.65
N PRO A 301 17.86 -7.05 5.54
CA PRO A 301 18.35 -5.68 5.57
C PRO A 301 17.39 -4.70 6.25
N ILE A 302 17.95 -3.66 6.88
CA ILE A 302 17.20 -2.55 7.50
C ILE A 302 16.26 -1.92 6.46
N GLY A 303 14.97 -1.79 6.80
CA GLY A 303 13.96 -1.20 5.90
C GLY A 303 13.28 -2.20 4.94
N THR A 304 13.51 -3.50 5.11
CA THR A 304 12.74 -4.54 4.40
C THR A 304 11.47 -4.87 5.19
N SER A 305 10.32 -4.71 4.56
CA SER A 305 9.02 -5.15 5.07
C SER A 305 8.58 -6.39 4.31
N PHE A 306 8.16 -7.42 5.04
CA PHE A 306 7.51 -8.59 4.46
C PHE A 306 6.01 -8.37 4.43
N MET A 307 5.32 -8.92 3.43
CA MET A 307 3.86 -8.79 3.27
C MET A 307 3.11 -9.73 4.23
N LEU A 308 3.35 -9.61 5.53
CA LEU A 308 2.68 -10.39 6.58
C LEU A 308 1.18 -10.15 6.63
N GLY A 309 0.76 -8.96 6.22
CA GLY A 309 -0.60 -8.48 6.30
C GLY A 309 -1.04 -8.21 7.73
N THR A 310 -2.17 -7.51 7.84
CA THR A 310 -2.84 -7.30 9.14
C THR A 310 -3.08 -8.63 9.84
N THR A 311 -3.38 -9.70 9.10
CA THR A 311 -3.58 -11.04 9.70
C THR A 311 -2.30 -11.57 10.35
N GLY A 312 -1.15 -11.52 9.66
CA GLY A 312 0.11 -12.00 10.21
C GLY A 312 0.53 -11.25 11.47
N ILE A 313 0.39 -9.92 11.48
CA ILE A 313 0.76 -9.13 12.67
C ILE A 313 -0.18 -9.37 13.86
N LEU A 314 -1.46 -9.65 13.60
CA LEU A 314 -2.43 -9.99 14.64
C LEU A 314 -2.17 -11.40 15.20
N ILE A 315 -1.79 -12.37 14.38
CA ILE A 315 -1.31 -13.68 14.85
C ILE A 315 -0.08 -13.50 15.75
N PHE A 316 0.88 -12.69 15.32
CA PHE A 316 2.06 -12.38 16.11
C PHE A 316 1.72 -11.70 17.44
N SER A 317 0.75 -10.79 17.41
CA SER A 317 0.22 -10.12 18.62
C SER A 317 -0.42 -11.12 19.59
N LEU A 318 -1.15 -12.11 19.06
CA LEU A 318 -1.73 -13.19 19.85
C LEU A 318 -0.66 -14.06 20.52
N TYR A 319 0.44 -14.35 19.81
CA TYR A 319 1.59 -15.07 20.39
C TYR A 319 2.19 -14.32 21.58
N LYS A 320 2.19 -12.98 21.58
CA LYS A 320 2.58 -12.18 22.75
C LYS A 320 1.53 -12.30 23.87
N SER A 321 0.29 -11.92 23.61
CA SER A 321 -0.86 -12.16 24.50
C SER A 321 -2.19 -11.79 23.84
N PRO A 322 -3.33 -12.35 24.31
CA PRO A 322 -4.66 -11.95 23.83
C PRO A 322 -4.96 -10.45 24.01
N LEU A 323 -4.42 -9.82 25.06
CA LEU A 323 -4.60 -8.39 25.29
C LEU A 323 -3.90 -7.54 24.21
N VAL A 324 -2.68 -7.93 23.83
CA VAL A 324 -1.90 -7.24 22.78
C VAL A 324 -2.59 -7.38 21.42
N LEU A 325 -3.15 -8.55 21.12
CA LEU A 325 -4.02 -8.75 19.94
C LEU A 325 -5.15 -7.72 19.92
N VAL A 326 -5.94 -7.62 21.00
CA VAL A 326 -7.09 -6.71 21.08
C VAL A 326 -6.66 -5.25 20.96
N ASN A 327 -5.57 -4.86 21.64
CA ASN A 327 -5.06 -3.49 21.57
C ASN A 327 -4.64 -3.11 20.14
N ASN A 328 -3.95 -4.01 19.44
CA ASN A 328 -3.51 -3.78 18.07
C ASN A 328 -4.68 -3.75 17.08
N MET A 329 -5.69 -4.61 17.24
CA MET A 329 -6.93 -4.55 16.47
C MET A 329 -7.64 -3.20 16.64
N ILE A 330 -7.81 -2.73 17.87
CA ILE A 330 -8.44 -1.44 18.18
C ILE A 330 -7.64 -0.30 17.54
N THR A 331 -6.31 -0.34 17.66
CA THR A 331 -5.44 0.71 17.10
C THR A 331 -5.57 0.80 15.58
N ILE A 332 -5.51 -0.33 14.86
CA ILE A 332 -5.69 -0.39 13.40
C ILE A 332 -7.07 0.15 13.00
N PHE A 333 -8.10 -0.23 13.76
CA PHE A 333 -9.47 0.22 13.50
C PHE A 333 -9.62 1.73 13.71
N ILE A 334 -9.11 2.29 14.81
CA ILE A 334 -9.16 3.73 15.09
C ILE A 334 -8.44 4.53 14.00
N ILE A 335 -7.22 4.13 13.62
CA ILE A 335 -6.45 4.81 12.57
C ILE A 335 -7.23 4.80 11.25
N SER A 336 -7.79 3.65 10.89
CA SER A 336 -8.61 3.51 9.68
C SER A 336 -9.81 4.48 9.72
N LEU A 337 -10.53 4.54 10.84
CA LEU A 337 -11.66 5.47 10.99
C LEU A 337 -11.23 6.95 10.89
N LEU A 338 -10.13 7.33 11.51
CA LEU A 338 -9.61 8.70 11.48
C LEU A 338 -9.29 9.15 10.05
N ILE A 339 -8.66 8.30 9.25
CA ILE A 339 -8.35 8.59 7.84
C ILE A 339 -9.64 8.94 7.06
N TYR A 340 -10.68 8.09 7.16
CA TYR A 340 -11.97 8.38 6.51
C TYR A 340 -12.63 9.65 7.05
N LEU A 341 -12.57 9.89 8.36
CA LEU A 341 -13.16 11.08 8.98
C LEU A 341 -12.50 12.37 8.45
N ILE A 342 -11.18 12.40 8.34
CA ILE A 342 -10.45 13.56 7.80
C ILE A 342 -10.83 13.78 6.34
N PHE A 343 -10.81 12.74 5.51
CA PHE A 343 -11.15 12.87 4.08
C PHE A 343 -12.59 13.33 3.84
N ARG A 344 -13.55 12.96 4.68
CA ARG A 344 -14.93 13.47 4.56
C ARG A 344 -15.03 14.97 4.78
N ARG A 345 -14.03 15.62 5.38
CA ARG A 345 -13.98 17.09 5.49
C ARG A 345 -13.43 17.77 4.23
N VAL A 346 -13.02 17.01 3.22
CA VAL A 346 -12.51 17.54 1.95
C VAL A 346 -13.64 17.57 0.92
N ASN A 347 -13.82 18.70 0.22
CA ASN A 347 -14.85 18.83 -0.81
C ASN A 347 -14.46 18.13 -2.12
N PHE A 348 -14.54 16.81 -2.11
CA PHE A 348 -14.01 15.94 -3.15
C PHE A 348 -14.85 14.67 -3.28
N ASP A 349 -15.30 14.34 -4.49
CA ASP A 349 -16.28 13.27 -4.74
C ASP A 349 -15.74 11.85 -4.53
N TYR A 350 -14.42 11.69 -4.61
CA TYR A 350 -13.72 10.41 -4.40
C TYR A 350 -13.02 10.33 -3.03
N ASN A 351 -13.43 11.15 -2.06
CA ASN A 351 -12.79 11.17 -0.73
C ASN A 351 -12.79 9.80 -0.03
N THR A 352 -13.91 9.07 -0.10
CA THR A 352 -14.05 7.72 0.45
C THR A 352 -13.25 6.67 -0.32
N GLU A 353 -13.17 6.81 -1.64
CA GLU A 353 -12.43 5.92 -2.53
C GLU A 353 -10.92 6.04 -2.32
N LEU A 354 -10.42 7.28 -2.21
CA LEU A 354 -9.02 7.56 -1.93
C LEU A 354 -8.63 7.05 -0.53
N SER A 355 -9.50 7.22 0.47
CA SER A 355 -9.30 6.65 1.81
C SER A 355 -9.15 5.13 1.76
N TYR A 356 -10.02 4.45 1.00
CA TYR A 356 -9.95 3.00 0.81
C TYR A 356 -8.63 2.59 0.17
N LEU A 357 -8.25 3.25 -0.93
CA LEU A 357 -7.02 2.96 -1.66
C LEU A 357 -5.76 3.09 -0.80
N LEU A 358 -5.64 4.18 -0.02
CA LEU A 358 -4.48 4.44 0.83
C LEU A 358 -4.29 3.41 1.94
N LEU A 359 -5.39 2.79 2.39
CA LEU A 359 -5.36 1.75 3.43
C LEU A 359 -5.07 0.35 2.88
N LEU A 360 -5.10 0.12 1.56
CA LEU A 360 -4.85 -1.21 0.98
C LEU A 360 -3.42 -1.69 1.24
N TYR A 361 -2.43 -0.83 1.03
CA TYR A 361 -1.02 -1.20 1.18
C TYR A 361 -0.66 -1.54 2.65
N PRO A 362 -0.97 -0.69 3.65
CA PRO A 362 -0.78 -1.06 5.06
C PRO A 362 -1.55 -2.32 5.49
N THR A 363 -2.70 -2.59 4.86
CA THR A 363 -3.47 -3.82 5.13
C THR A 363 -2.80 -5.06 4.57
N LEU A 364 -2.18 -4.95 3.39
CA LEU A 364 -1.40 -6.01 2.76
C LEU A 364 -0.07 -6.27 3.49
N SER A 365 0.58 -5.23 4.01
CA SER A 365 1.87 -5.37 4.72
C SER A 365 1.70 -5.76 6.19
N GLY A 366 0.71 -5.19 6.88
CA GLY A 366 0.52 -5.33 8.33
C GLY A 366 1.40 -4.41 9.17
N VAL A 367 2.21 -3.54 8.56
CA VAL A 367 3.21 -2.73 9.28
C VAL A 367 2.56 -1.53 9.96
N SER A 368 2.78 -1.37 11.26
CA SER A 368 2.16 -0.29 12.05
C SER A 368 2.60 1.10 11.60
N SER A 369 3.89 1.28 11.29
CA SER A 369 4.43 2.56 10.84
C SER A 369 3.85 3.00 9.49
N GLU A 370 3.45 2.07 8.63
CA GLU A 370 2.79 2.37 7.36
C GLU A 370 1.35 2.84 7.57
N TYR A 371 0.58 2.20 8.46
CA TYR A 371 -0.75 2.69 8.86
C TYR A 371 -0.69 4.10 9.41
N PHE A 372 0.25 4.35 10.32
CA PHE A 372 0.38 5.65 10.95
C PHE A 372 0.96 6.72 10.02
N PHE A 373 1.86 6.34 9.11
CA PHE A 373 2.36 7.24 8.06
C PHE A 373 1.22 7.73 7.15
N VAL A 374 0.28 6.85 6.77
CA VAL A 374 -0.93 7.27 6.03
C VAL A 374 -1.74 8.29 6.84
N LEU A 375 -1.93 8.08 8.15
CA LEU A 375 -2.64 9.04 8.99
C LEU A 375 -1.92 10.40 9.03
N ILE A 376 -0.61 10.41 9.26
CA ILE A 376 0.20 11.64 9.32
C ILE A 376 0.14 12.40 8.00
N THR A 377 0.31 11.71 6.87
CA THR A 377 0.28 12.35 5.54
C THR A 377 -1.11 12.89 5.20
N VAL A 378 -2.19 12.22 5.62
CA VAL A 378 -3.56 12.70 5.49
C VAL A 378 -3.83 13.93 6.37
N ILE A 379 -3.28 13.98 7.59
CA ILE A 379 -3.34 15.16 8.46
C ILE A 379 -2.61 16.33 7.79
N MET A 380 -1.39 16.11 7.31
CA MET A 380 -0.60 17.14 6.61
C MET A 380 -1.32 17.65 5.36
N PHE A 381 -1.85 16.74 4.55
CA PHE A 381 -2.69 17.08 3.40
C PHE A 381 -3.87 17.96 3.79
N PHE A 382 -4.60 17.61 4.84
CA PHE A 382 -5.75 18.40 5.31
C PHE A 382 -5.32 19.79 5.80
N ILE A 383 -4.22 19.90 6.54
CA ILE A 383 -3.65 21.20 6.98
C ILE A 383 -3.25 22.05 5.77
N THR A 384 -2.60 21.47 4.76
CA THR A 384 -2.24 22.19 3.53
C THR A 384 -3.48 22.70 2.78
N LEU A 385 -4.55 21.90 2.71
CA LEU A 385 -5.82 22.35 2.11
C LEU A 385 -6.46 23.50 2.89
N LEU A 386 -6.41 23.46 4.22
CA LEU A 386 -6.89 24.57 5.05
C LEU A 386 -6.10 25.85 4.78
N PHE A 387 -4.78 25.74 4.67
CA PHE A 387 -3.91 26.86 4.33
C PHE A 387 -4.26 27.45 2.96
N PHE A 388 -4.39 26.63 1.91
CA PHE A 388 -4.79 27.10 0.58
C PHE A 388 -6.18 27.73 0.55
N ASN A 389 -7.13 27.18 1.30
CA ASN A 389 -8.47 27.75 1.38
C ASN A 389 -8.45 29.13 2.08
N THR A 390 -7.60 29.32 3.10
CA THR A 390 -7.41 30.61 3.75
C THR A 390 -6.73 31.62 2.82
N LEU A 391 -5.64 31.22 2.14
CA LEU A 391 -4.97 32.06 1.14
C LEU A 391 -5.95 32.50 0.05
N ASN A 392 -6.73 31.57 -0.50
CA ASN A 392 -7.69 31.88 -1.56
C ASN A 392 -8.71 32.94 -1.12
N LYS A 393 -9.20 32.87 0.12
CA LYS A 393 -10.12 33.88 0.67
C LYS A 393 -9.49 35.26 0.83
N LEU A 394 -8.18 35.33 1.08
CA LEU A 394 -7.44 36.58 1.18
C LEU A 394 -7.21 37.20 -0.21
N TYR A 395 -7.01 36.41 -1.25
CA TYR A 395 -6.81 36.90 -2.62
C TYR A 395 -8.11 37.26 -3.36
N THR A 396 -9.26 36.71 -2.94
CA THR A 396 -10.58 37.02 -3.54
C THR A 396 -11.36 38.09 -2.78
N ARG A 397 -10.82 38.60 -1.68
CA ARG A 397 -11.28 39.82 -1.01
C ARG A 397 -10.46 40.97 -1.53
#